data_AF-A0AAW2WSG8-F1
#
_entry.id   AF-A0AAW2WSG8-F1
#
_cell.length_a   1.000
_cell.length_b   1.000
_cell.length_c   1.000
_cell.angle_alpha   90.00
_cell.angle_beta   90.00
_cell.angle_gamma   90.00
#
_symmetry.space_group_name_H-M   'P 1'
#
loop_
_entity.id
_entity.type
_entity.pdbx_description
1 polymer ?
#
loop_
_entity_poly.entity_id
_entity_poly.type
_entity_poly.pdbx_seq_one_letter_code
_entity_poly.pdbx_strand_id
1 'polypeptide(L)'
;MVKTDNTAVSHFMTQPKLTSRQTRWQELLSEIHFVLEYRAGSSNHVADALSRRADLASLGSVAALSSSVVATSVRDRARELLPKDSAAQGLVHLVEQGKARQFWLEDGLLMTKGNRLYVPKGGT
;
A
#
# COMPACT_ATOMS: atom_id res chain seq x y z
N MET A 1 17.03 -1.94 -24.00
CA MET A 1 15.88 -1.83 -24.93
C MET A 1 14.61 -1.74 -24.10
N VAL A 2 13.78 -0.72 -24.32
CA VAL A 2 12.54 -0.45 -23.59
C VAL A 2 11.39 -0.61 -24.56
N LYS A 3 10.39 -1.42 -24.20
CA LYS A 3 9.23 -1.69 -25.05
C LYS A 3 8.00 -0.97 -24.51
N THR A 4 7.23 -0.35 -25.40
CA THR A 4 5.99 0.33 -25.07
C THR A 4 4.92 -0.01 -26.09
N ASP A 5 3.68 -0.14 -25.64
CA ASP A 5 2.50 -0.28 -26.49
C ASP A 5 1.87 1.06 -26.87
N ASN A 6 2.47 2.16 -26.41
CA ASN A 6 2.07 3.51 -26.78
C ASN A 6 2.92 4.05 -27.93
N THR A 7 2.31 4.17 -29.10
CA THR A 7 2.96 4.67 -30.32
C THR A 7 3.52 6.09 -30.18
N ALA A 8 2.88 6.97 -29.40
CA ALA A 8 3.42 8.31 -29.20
C ALA A 8 4.72 8.25 -28.38
N VAL A 9 4.78 7.36 -27.37
CA VAL A 9 5.97 7.18 -26.53
C VAL A 9 7.10 6.53 -27.32
N SER A 10 6.83 5.62 -28.27
CA SER A 10 7.90 5.00 -29.07
C SER A 10 8.68 6.01 -29.92
N HIS A 11 8.09 7.16 -30.25
CA HIS A 11 8.74 8.25 -31.00
C HIS A 11 9.19 9.43 -30.12
N PHE A 12 9.08 9.31 -28.80
CA PHE A 12 9.31 10.42 -27.86
C PHE A 12 10.68 11.08 -28.02
N MET A 13 11.72 10.30 -28.26
CA MET A 13 13.10 10.80 -28.43
C MET A 13 13.36 11.47 -29.78
N THR A 14 12.50 11.23 -30.78
CA THR A 14 12.68 11.69 -32.16
C THR A 14 11.66 12.75 -32.57
N GLN A 15 10.72 13.10 -31.69
CA GLN A 15 9.61 13.99 -32.01
C GLN A 15 10.09 15.46 -32.12
N PRO A 16 9.75 16.18 -33.20
CA PRO A 16 10.30 17.52 -33.46
C PRO A 16 9.66 18.63 -32.62
N LYS A 17 8.44 18.42 -32.11
CA LYS A 17 7.70 19.41 -31.32
C LYS A 17 7.27 18.78 -30.01
N LEU A 18 7.77 19.32 -28.91
CA LEU A 18 7.47 18.88 -27.56
C LEU A 18 6.96 20.04 -26.71
N THR A 19 6.08 19.73 -25.77
CA THR A 19 5.70 20.67 -24.70
C THR A 19 6.85 20.84 -23.72
N SER A 20 6.88 21.94 -22.97
CA SER A 20 7.95 22.20 -21.98
C SER A 20 8.10 21.05 -20.96
N ARG A 21 6.99 20.41 -20.59
CA ARG A 21 7.02 19.23 -19.71
C ARG A 21 7.75 18.06 -20.38
N GLN A 22 7.45 17.80 -21.65
CA GLN A 22 8.07 16.71 -22.39
C GLN A 22 9.56 16.97 -22.65
N THR A 23 9.96 18.22 -22.93
CA THR A 23 11.38 18.59 -23.06
C THR A 23 12.16 18.27 -21.80
N ARG A 24 11.65 18.66 -20.63
CA ARG A 24 12.29 18.33 -19.34
C ARG A 24 12.44 16.82 -19.12
N TRP A 25 11.42 16.04 -19.50
CA TRP A 25 11.49 14.59 -19.43
C TRP A 25 12.49 14.01 -20.44
N GLN A 26 12.58 14.57 -21.65
CA GLN A 26 13.53 14.13 -22.66
C GLN A 26 14.97 14.41 -22.24
N GLU A 27 15.25 15.57 -21.67
CA GLU A 27 16.56 15.92 -21.10
C GLU A 27 16.99 14.89 -20.05
N LEU A 28 16.13 14.60 -19.07
CA LEU A 28 16.39 13.60 -18.04
C LEU A 28 16.66 12.21 -18.64
N LEU A 29 15.82 11.80 -19.60
CA LEU A 29 15.94 10.49 -20.21
C LEU A 29 17.13 10.39 -21.16
N SER A 30 17.64 11.51 -21.70
CA SER A 30 18.79 11.53 -22.61
C SER A 30 20.09 11.08 -21.94
N GLU A 31 20.17 11.17 -20.61
CA GLU A 31 21.29 10.67 -19.81
C GLU A 31 21.35 9.14 -19.74
N ILE A 32 20.26 8.46 -20.09
CA ILE A 32 20.13 7.00 -19.98
C ILE A 32 20.32 6.38 -21.37
N HIS A 33 21.20 5.38 -21.47
CA HIS A 33 21.39 4.64 -22.72
C HIS A 33 20.28 3.60 -22.94
N PHE A 34 19.25 3.96 -23.72
CA PHE A 34 18.20 3.03 -24.14
C PHE A 34 17.70 3.30 -25.55
N VAL A 35 16.94 2.34 -26.07
CA VAL A 35 16.20 2.42 -27.34
C VAL A 35 14.75 2.08 -27.04
N LEU A 36 13.83 2.90 -27.56
CA LEU A 36 12.39 2.67 -27.49
C LEU A 36 11.93 1.89 -28.71
N GLU A 37 11.16 0.83 -28.46
CA GLU A 37 10.56 0.00 -29.49
C GLU A 37 9.06 -0.15 -29.22
N TYR A 38 8.26 -0.04 -30.27
CA TYR A 38 6.85 -0.35 -30.19
C TYR A 38 6.62 -1.86 -30.04
N ARG A 39 5.77 -2.24 -29.09
CA ARG A 39 5.29 -3.60 -28.88
C ARG A 39 3.78 -3.59 -28.73
N ALA A 40 3.06 -4.34 -29.55
CA ALA A 40 1.59 -4.40 -29.46
C ALA A 40 1.13 -4.79 -28.04
N GLY A 41 0.12 -4.10 -27.52
CA GLY A 41 -0.40 -4.29 -26.16
C GLY A 41 -0.85 -5.73 -25.85
N SER A 42 -1.38 -6.45 -26.85
CA SER A 42 -1.72 -7.88 -26.75
C SER A 42 -0.52 -8.75 -26.35
N SER A 43 0.67 -8.37 -26.79
CA SER A 43 1.91 -9.04 -26.42
C SER A 43 2.56 -8.46 -25.17
N ASN A 44 2.12 -7.30 -24.67
CA ASN A 44 2.68 -6.60 -23.51
C ASN A 44 1.93 -6.93 -22.19
N HIS A 45 1.34 -8.12 -22.12
CA HIS A 45 0.44 -8.55 -21.04
C HIS A 45 1.07 -8.51 -19.64
N VAL A 46 2.39 -8.72 -19.50
CA VAL A 46 3.05 -8.62 -18.19
C VAL A 46 3.07 -7.18 -17.68
N ALA A 47 3.44 -6.22 -18.53
CA ALA A 47 3.48 -4.81 -18.14
C ALA A 47 2.07 -4.24 -17.94
N ASP A 48 1.10 -4.67 -18.77
CA ASP A 48 -0.31 -4.30 -18.63
C ASP A 48 -0.93 -4.88 -17.34
N ALA A 49 -0.62 -6.14 -16.97
CA ALA A 49 -1.07 -6.72 -15.72
C ALA A 49 -0.51 -5.96 -14.50
N LEU A 50 0.76 -5.55 -14.54
CA LEU A 50 1.37 -4.76 -13.48
C LEU A 50 0.81 -3.33 -13.39
N SER A 51 0.53 -2.68 -14.52
CA SER A 51 -0.02 -1.32 -14.52
C SER A 51 -1.47 -1.27 -13.99
N ARG A 52 -2.23 -2.37 -14.17
CA ARG A 52 -3.62 -2.51 -13.70
C ARG A 52 -3.75 -2.96 -12.25
N ARG A 53 -2.65 -3.31 -11.57
CA ARG A 53 -2.66 -3.68 -10.15
C ARG A 53 -2.88 -2.45 -9.25
N ALA A 54 -4.14 -2.05 -9.14
CA ALA A 54 -4.60 -0.99 -8.24
C ALA A 54 -4.31 -1.30 -6.76
N ASP A 55 -4.16 -2.58 -6.41
CA ASP A 55 -3.72 -3.08 -5.11
C ASP A 55 -2.30 -2.57 -4.76
N LEU A 56 -1.38 -2.43 -5.70
CA LEU A 56 -0.04 -1.89 -5.43
C LEU A 56 -0.05 -0.37 -5.23
N ALA A 57 -0.89 0.35 -5.97
CA ALA A 57 -1.07 1.79 -5.79
C ALA A 57 -1.66 2.13 -4.41
N SER A 58 -2.56 1.28 -3.91
CA SER A 58 -3.14 1.41 -2.58
C SER A 58 -2.25 0.83 -1.47
N LEU A 59 -1.49 -0.25 -1.72
CA LEU A 59 -0.50 -0.78 -0.79
C LEU A 59 0.63 0.22 -0.49
N GLY A 60 1.06 1.04 -1.46
CA GLY A 60 2.01 2.12 -1.20
C GLY A 60 1.50 3.10 -0.13
N SER A 61 0.21 3.45 -0.18
CA SER A 61 -0.43 4.30 0.84
C SER A 61 -0.66 3.58 2.17
N VAL A 62 -1.03 2.29 2.16
CA VAL A 62 -1.27 1.49 3.38
C VAL A 62 0.04 1.12 4.09
N ALA A 63 1.12 0.87 3.35
CA ALA A 63 2.45 0.66 3.90
C ALA A 63 3.02 1.95 4.50
N ALA A 64 2.82 3.10 3.83
CA ALA A 64 3.17 4.40 4.39
C ALA A 64 2.37 4.74 5.65
N LEU A 65 1.09 4.36 5.71
CA LEU A 65 0.25 4.51 6.92
C LEU A 65 0.64 3.50 8.01
N SER A 66 1.00 2.27 7.67
CA SER A 66 1.46 1.26 8.64
C SER A 66 2.84 1.59 9.21
N SER A 67 3.67 2.28 8.42
CA SER A 67 4.96 2.83 8.84
C SER A 67 4.84 4.24 9.45
N SER A 68 3.64 4.81 9.53
CA SER A 68 3.42 6.11 10.16
C SER A 68 3.56 5.99 11.67
N VAL A 69 4.38 6.86 12.26
CA VAL A 69 4.62 6.98 13.71
C VAL A 69 3.31 7.14 14.50
N VAL A 70 2.27 7.69 13.87
CA VAL A 70 0.93 7.84 14.48
C VAL A 70 0.21 6.50 14.60
N ALA A 71 0.32 5.63 13.59
CA ALA A 71 -0.32 4.32 13.59
C ALA A 71 0.36 3.35 14.59
N THR A 72 1.68 3.45 14.75
CA THR A 72 2.41 2.71 15.80
C THR A 72 2.04 3.23 17.19
N SER A 73 1.98 4.55 17.38
CA SER A 73 1.58 5.19 18.66
C SER A 73 0.21 4.73 19.19
N VAL A 74 -0.80 4.60 18.31
CA VAL A 74 -2.14 4.14 18.73
C VAL A 74 -2.13 2.67 19.13
N ARG A 75 -1.38 1.81 18.42
CA ARG A 75 -1.25 0.38 18.76
C ARG A 75 -0.50 0.19 20.07
N ASP A 76 0.56 0.96 20.31
CA ASP A 76 1.34 0.89 21.55
C ASP A 76 0.50 1.31 22.75
N ARG A 77 -0.32 2.37 22.62
CA ARG A 77 -1.28 2.76 23.66
C ARG A 77 -2.37 1.73 23.90
N ALA A 78 -2.90 1.12 22.83
CA ALA A 78 -3.89 0.06 22.98
C ALA A 78 -3.31 -1.13 23.76
N ARG A 79 -2.05 -1.51 23.48
CA ARG A 79 -1.34 -2.57 24.21
C ARG A 79 -1.10 -2.21 25.68
N GLU A 80 -0.83 -0.95 26.00
CA GLU A 80 -0.65 -0.50 27.39
C GLU A 80 -1.97 -0.47 28.18
N LEU A 81 -3.07 -0.13 27.52
CA LEU A 81 -4.39 0.03 28.17
C LEU A 81 -5.16 -1.29 28.28
N LEU A 82 -4.91 -2.26 27.40
CA LEU A 82 -5.58 -3.56 27.39
C LEU A 82 -5.46 -4.35 28.71
N PRO A 83 -4.28 -4.39 29.37
CA PRO A 83 -4.12 -4.98 30.70
C PRO A 83 -4.89 -4.23 31.81
N LYS A 84 -5.12 -2.93 31.63
CA LYS A 84 -5.73 -2.04 32.63
C LYS A 84 -7.25 -2.01 32.54
N ASP A 85 -7.84 -2.38 31.40
CA ASP A 85 -9.28 -2.39 31.17
C ASP A 85 -9.90 -3.74 31.56
N SER A 86 -10.75 -3.74 32.59
CA SER A 86 -11.43 -4.93 33.09
C SER A 86 -12.39 -5.57 32.06
N ALA A 87 -13.00 -4.78 31.19
CA ALA A 87 -13.84 -5.29 30.11
C ALA A 87 -13.00 -5.96 29.02
N ALA A 88 -11.83 -5.38 28.69
CA ALA A 88 -10.88 -5.97 27.75
C ALA A 88 -10.31 -7.29 28.29
N GLN A 89 -9.96 -7.36 29.57
CA GLN A 89 -9.52 -8.60 30.23
C GLN A 89 -10.60 -9.70 30.19
N GLY A 90 -11.87 -9.34 30.40
CA GLY A 90 -12.98 -10.27 30.27
C GLY A 90 -13.10 -10.85 28.84
N LEU A 91 -12.89 -10.01 27.82
CA LEU A 91 -12.88 -10.45 26.43
C LEU A 91 -11.66 -11.33 26.11
N VAL A 92 -10.47 -10.97 26.58
CA VAL A 92 -9.24 -11.77 26.43
C VAL A 92 -9.43 -13.17 27.01
N HIS A 93 -9.97 -13.27 28.21
CA HIS A 93 -10.25 -14.57 28.84
C HIS A 93 -11.29 -15.39 28.06
N LEU A 94 -12.31 -14.75 27.48
CA LEU A 94 -13.28 -15.42 26.60
C LEU A 94 -12.66 -15.89 25.27
N VAL A 95 -11.68 -15.16 24.75
CA VAL A 95 -10.89 -15.55 23.57
C VAL A 95 -10.01 -16.76 23.89
N GLU A 96 -9.28 -16.74 25.00
CA GLU A 96 -8.44 -17.86 25.46
C GLU A 96 -9.26 -19.13 25.72
N GLN A 97 -10.49 -18.98 26.23
CA GLN A 97 -11.44 -20.10 26.38
C GLN A 97 -12.08 -20.57 25.07
N GLY A 98 -11.75 -19.97 23.92
CA GLY A 98 -12.33 -20.32 22.62
C GLY A 98 -13.83 -19.96 22.48
N LYS A 99 -14.37 -19.15 23.39
CA LYS A 99 -15.80 -18.78 23.41
C LYS A 99 -16.08 -17.48 22.64
N ALA A 100 -15.06 -16.66 22.40
CA ALA A 100 -15.21 -15.43 21.63
C ALA A 100 -15.14 -15.71 20.12
N ARG A 101 -16.30 -15.80 19.46
CA ARG A 101 -16.39 -15.97 17.99
C ARG A 101 -16.12 -14.70 17.19
N GLN A 102 -16.09 -13.56 17.85
CA GLN A 102 -16.00 -12.23 17.21
C GLN A 102 -14.71 -11.49 17.55
N PHE A 103 -13.87 -12.07 18.42
CA PHE A 103 -12.63 -11.49 18.89
C PHE A 103 -11.52 -12.52 18.85
N TRP A 104 -10.29 -12.08 18.57
CA TRP A 104 -9.09 -12.90 18.64
C TRP A 104 -7.90 -12.03 19.05
N LEU A 105 -6.84 -12.67 19.54
CA LEU A 105 -5.59 -12.01 19.90
C LEU A 105 -4.59 -12.10 18.75
N GLU A 106 -3.97 -10.98 18.43
CA GLU A 106 -2.94 -10.86 17.38
C GLU A 106 -1.87 -9.88 17.89
N ASP A 107 -0.62 -10.34 18.03
CA ASP A 107 0.52 -9.52 18.50
C ASP A 107 0.29 -8.71 19.80
N GLY A 108 -0.44 -9.31 20.75
CA GLY A 108 -0.80 -8.69 22.03
C GLY A 108 -1.88 -7.62 21.92
N LEU A 109 -2.59 -7.56 20.79
CA LEU A 109 -3.72 -6.66 20.52
C LEU A 109 -5.00 -7.49 20.35
N LEU A 110 -6.11 -6.96 20.86
CA LEU A 110 -7.42 -7.58 20.72
C LEU A 110 -8.07 -7.11 19.42
N MET A 111 -8.32 -8.04 18.50
CA MET A 111 -8.88 -7.78 17.18
C MET A 111 -10.37 -8.15 17.13
N THR A 112 -11.12 -7.49 16.24
CA THR A 112 -12.53 -7.80 15.96
C THR A 112 -12.80 -7.92 14.46
N LYS A 113 -14.01 -8.37 14.12
CA LYS A 113 -14.47 -8.61 12.75
C LYS A 113 -14.10 -7.47 11.80
N GLY A 114 -13.60 -7.85 10.62
CA GLY A 114 -13.18 -6.90 9.59
C GLY A 114 -11.82 -6.26 9.86
N ASN A 115 -10.92 -6.96 10.56
CA ASN A 115 -9.55 -6.51 10.83
C ASN A 115 -9.48 -5.18 11.60
N ARG A 116 -10.36 -5.00 12.58
CA ARG A 116 -10.44 -3.78 13.39
C ARG A 116 -9.82 -4.01 14.76
N LEU A 117 -9.09 -3.02 15.26
CA LEU A 117 -8.51 -3.03 16.60
C LEU A 117 -9.58 -2.68 17.64
N TYR A 118 -9.67 -3.45 18.72
CA TYR A 118 -10.45 -3.08 19.90
C TYR A 118 -9.72 -1.98 20.66
N VAL A 119 -10.39 -0.85 20.88
CA VAL A 119 -9.86 0.28 21.64
C VAL A 119 -10.54 0.30 23.02
N PRO A 120 -9.79 0.05 24.11
CA PRO A 120 -10.29 0.19 25.48
C PRO A 120 -10.92 1.55 25.72
N LYS A 121 -12.04 1.60 26.45
CA LYS A 121 -12.70 2.86 26.82
C LYS A 121 -11.96 3.49 28.01
N GLY A 122 -10.74 3.96 27.77
CA GLY A 122 -9.82 4.40 28.83
C GLY A 122 -9.17 5.76 28.59
N GLY A 123 -9.81 6.65 27.82
CA GLY A 123 -9.32 8.02 27.60
C GLY A 123 -10.43 9.04 27.80
N THR A 124 -10.59 9.51 29.05
CA THR A 124 -10.91 10.92 29.31
C THR A 124 -9.63 11.74 29.25
#